data_AF-A0A0G3HFU5-F1
#
_entry.id   AF-A0A0G3HFU5-F1
#
_cell.length_a   1.000
_cell.length_b   1.000
_cell.length_c   1.000
_cell.angle_alpha   90.00
_cell.angle_beta   90.00
_cell.angle_gamma   90.00
#
_symmetry.space_group_name_H-M   'P 1'
#
loop_
_entity.id
_entity.type
_entity.pdbx_description
1 polymer ?
#
loop_
_entity_poly.entity_id
_entity_poly.type
_entity_poly.pdbx_seq_one_letter_code
_entity_poly.pdbx_strand_id
1 'polypeptide(L)'
;MLSWIVLFVVLACLTVIGTYVFGLIFGRGEMLPPIDDPDTLQAANVAAIDAKQPERIRFELSFRGYRPEQVDAVIAELTERLRQAQGGESASKKD
;
A
#
# COMPACT_ATOMS: atom_id res chain seq x y z
N MET A 1 44.06 1.03 -33.25
CA MET A 1 43.33 -0.20 -32.85
C MET A 1 43.40 -0.45 -31.35
N LEU A 2 44.58 -0.46 -30.72
CA LEU A 2 44.73 -0.68 -29.27
C LEU A 2 43.92 0.30 -28.39
N SER A 3 43.87 1.59 -28.76
CA SER A 3 43.09 2.62 -28.05
C SER A 3 41.60 2.30 -27.92
N TRP A 4 40.99 1.71 -28.97
CA TRP A 4 39.59 1.31 -28.95
C TRP A 4 39.34 0.12 -28.02
N ILE A 5 40.27 -0.84 -27.99
CA ILE A 5 40.19 -1.99 -27.09
C ILE A 5 40.25 -1.52 -25.63
N VAL A 6 41.17 -0.62 -25.31
CA VAL A 6 41.28 -0.03 -23.96
C VAL A 6 40.01 0.71 -23.58
N LEU A 7 39.43 1.50 -24.49
CA LEU A 7 38.17 2.21 -24.26
C LEU A 7 37.04 1.25 -23.90
N PHE A 8 36.86 0.15 -24.66
CA PHE A 8 35.81 -0.83 -24.40
C PHE A 8 36.00 -1.54 -23.06
N VAL A 9 37.24 -1.88 -22.69
CA VAL A 9 37.54 -2.50 -21.39
C VAL A 9 37.21 -1.56 -20.24
N VAL A 10 37.60 -0.28 -20.35
CA VAL A 10 37.30 0.74 -19.34
C VAL A 10 35.78 0.93 -19.22
N LEU A 11 35.08 1.03 -20.35
CA LEU A 11 33.62 1.20 -20.36
C LEU A 11 32.92 0.00 -19.72
N ALA A 12 33.30 -1.23 -20.08
CA ALA A 12 32.74 -2.44 -19.49
C ALA A 12 32.97 -2.50 -17.98
N CYS A 13 34.17 -2.14 -17.53
CA CYS A 13 34.50 -2.08 -16.10
C CYS A 13 33.62 -1.05 -15.37
N LEU A 14 33.46 0.14 -15.96
CA LEU A 14 32.62 1.20 -15.40
C LEU A 14 31.14 0.79 -15.35
N THR A 15 30.64 0.11 -16.38
CA THR A 15 29.27 -0.42 -16.39
C THR A 15 29.07 -1.46 -15.29
N VAL A 16 29.96 -2.44 -15.14
CA VAL A 16 29.85 -3.49 -14.11
C VAL A 16 29.89 -2.88 -12.71
N ILE A 17 30.85 -2.00 -12.45
CA ILE A 17 30.98 -1.32 -11.15
C ILE A 17 29.76 -0.44 -10.89
N GLY A 18 29.32 0.33 -11.89
CA GLY A 18 28.14 1.17 -11.81
C GLY A 18 26.89 0.36 -11.46
N THR A 19 26.60 -0.69 -12.21
CA THR A 19 25.45 -1.57 -11.94
C THR A 19 25.52 -2.19 -10.55
N TYR A 20 26.71 -2.63 -10.10
CA TYR A 20 26.89 -3.20 -8.77
C TYR A 20 26.62 -2.18 -7.65
N VAL A 21 27.20 -0.99 -7.76
CA VAL A 21 27.01 0.11 -6.79
C VAL A 21 25.56 0.56 -6.74
N PHE A 22 24.93 0.74 -7.90
CA PHE A 22 23.51 1.07 -7.97
C PHE A 22 22.64 -0.04 -7.36
N GLY A 23 22.92 -1.32 -7.63
CA GLY A 23 22.20 -2.44 -7.01
C GLY A 23 22.35 -2.51 -5.49
N LEU A 24 23.46 -2.01 -4.94
CA LEU A 24 23.64 -1.86 -3.48
C LEU A 24 22.87 -0.66 -2.91
N ILE A 25 22.93 0.49 -3.58
CA ILE A 25 22.30 1.74 -3.11
C ILE A 25 20.78 1.66 -3.20
N PHE A 26 20.24 1.16 -4.32
CA PHE A 26 18.81 1.05 -4.57
C PHE A 26 18.20 -0.25 -4.03
N GLY A 27 19.03 -1.16 -3.52
CA GLY A 27 18.61 -2.52 -3.15
C GLY A 27 18.35 -3.41 -4.37
N ARG A 28 18.42 -4.74 -4.19
CA ARG A 28 18.17 -5.72 -5.26
C ARG A 28 16.69 -5.86 -5.66
N GLY A 29 15.88 -4.83 -5.41
CA GLY A 29 14.45 -4.99 -5.17
C GLY A 29 14.29 -5.94 -3.98
N GLU A 30 14.09 -5.42 -2.76
CA GLU A 30 13.75 -6.31 -1.66
C GLU A 30 12.59 -7.21 -2.11
N MET A 31 12.66 -8.50 -1.75
CA MET A 31 11.51 -9.40 -1.91
C MET A 31 10.37 -8.75 -1.14
N LEU A 32 9.50 -8.03 -1.86
CA LEU A 32 8.29 -7.52 -1.25
C LEU A 32 7.63 -8.75 -0.61
N PRO A 33 7.19 -8.66 0.66
CA PRO A 33 6.36 -9.71 1.23
C PRO A 33 5.28 -10.07 0.21
N PRO A 34 4.95 -11.37 0.06
CA PRO A 34 3.94 -11.81 -0.90
C PRO A 34 2.77 -10.85 -0.82
N ILE A 35 2.34 -10.29 -1.97
CA ILE A 35 1.15 -9.44 -2.00
C ILE A 35 0.05 -10.27 -1.36
N ASP A 36 -0.43 -9.81 -0.20
CA ASP A 36 -1.49 -10.46 0.55
C ASP A 36 -2.62 -10.76 -0.45
N ASP A 37 -2.91 -12.05 -0.66
CA ASP A 37 -3.96 -12.50 -1.58
C ASP A 37 -5.26 -11.75 -1.21
N PRO A 38 -6.13 -11.37 -2.15
CA PRO A 38 -7.31 -10.54 -1.86
C PRO A 38 -8.18 -11.09 -0.72
N ASP A 39 -8.28 -12.42 -0.62
CA ASP A 39 -9.00 -13.12 0.45
C ASP A 39 -8.38 -12.89 1.83
N THR A 40 -7.05 -12.80 1.91
CA THR A 40 -6.31 -12.54 3.16
C THR A 40 -6.48 -11.09 3.62
N LEU A 41 -6.53 -10.13 2.68
CA LEU A 41 -6.81 -8.73 2.98
C LEU A 41 -8.22 -8.52 3.51
N GLN A 42 -9.21 -9.22 2.94
CA GLN A 42 -10.59 -9.14 3.43
C GLN A 42 -10.69 -9.64 4.88
N ALA A 43 -10.09 -10.79 5.19
CA ALA A 43 -10.07 -11.34 6.54
C ALA A 43 -9.33 -10.42 7.52
N ALA A 44 -8.19 -9.85 7.09
CA ALA A 44 -7.42 -8.91 7.90
C ALA A 44 -8.20 -7.62 8.21
N ASN A 45 -8.95 -7.09 7.24
CA ASN A 45 -9.79 -5.91 7.44
C ASN A 45 -10.93 -6.15 8.43
N VAL A 46 -11.59 -7.32 8.34
CA VAL A 46 -12.64 -7.70 9.31
C VAL A 46 -12.04 -7.80 10.72
N ALA A 47 -10.90 -8.47 10.85
CA ALA A 47 -10.19 -8.58 12.13
C ALA A 47 -9.76 -7.21 12.69
N ALA A 48 -9.35 -6.28 11.83
CA ALA A 48 -8.98 -4.92 12.23
C ALA A 48 -10.19 -4.11 12.76
N ILE A 49 -11.36 -4.29 12.16
CA ILE A 49 -12.62 -3.69 12.63
C ILE A 49 -12.96 -4.22 14.03
N ASP A 50 -12.93 -5.55 14.22
CA ASP A 50 -13.19 -6.19 15.51
C ASP A 50 -12.20 -5.74 16.59
N ALA A 51 -10.94 -5.57 16.21
CA ALA A 51 -9.87 -5.08 17.09
C ALA A 51 -9.90 -3.56 17.33
N LYS A 52 -10.86 -2.82 16.75
CA LYS A 52 -10.98 -1.35 16.83
C LYS A 52 -9.71 -0.60 16.37
N GLN A 53 -9.05 -1.12 15.33
CA GLN A 53 -7.83 -0.56 14.74
C GLN A 53 -8.08 -0.14 13.29
N PRO A 54 -8.87 0.92 13.04
CA PRO A 54 -9.21 1.35 11.68
C PRO A 54 -7.98 1.74 10.85
N GLU A 55 -6.88 2.14 11.48
CA GLU A 55 -5.60 2.48 10.84
C GLU A 55 -4.92 1.29 10.15
N ARG A 56 -5.31 0.05 10.49
CA ARG A 56 -4.79 -1.17 9.85
C ARG A 56 -5.57 -1.60 8.62
N ILE A 57 -6.71 -0.98 8.34
CA ILE A 57 -7.54 -1.34 7.18
C ILE A 57 -6.83 -0.93 5.90
N ARG A 58 -6.72 -1.86 4.95
CA ARG A 58 -6.04 -1.65 3.66
C ARG A 58 -6.92 -2.17 2.52
N PHE A 59 -6.95 -1.43 1.42
CA PHE A 59 -7.67 -1.82 0.21
C PHE A 59 -6.70 -1.94 -0.97
N GLU A 60 -6.88 -2.97 -1.78
CA GLU A 60 -6.16 -3.13 -3.03
C GLU A 60 -6.77 -2.23 -4.12
N LEU A 61 -5.91 -1.66 -4.97
CA LEU A 61 -6.34 -0.93 -6.16
C LEU A 61 -6.44 -1.88 -7.35
N SER A 62 -7.67 -2.08 -7.85
CA SER A 62 -7.91 -2.85 -9.06
C SER A 62 -7.93 -1.95 -10.30
N PHE A 63 -7.56 -2.49 -11.46
CA PHE A 63 -7.57 -1.78 -12.75
C PHE A 63 -8.95 -1.17 -13.09
N ARG A 64 -10.03 -1.75 -12.54
CA ARG A 64 -11.40 -1.24 -12.62
C ARG A 64 -12.06 -1.21 -11.24
N GLY A 65 -11.44 -0.47 -10.33
CA GLY A 65 -11.97 -0.23 -8.99
C GLY A 65 -12.78 1.07 -8.89
N TYR A 66 -13.42 1.25 -7.74
CA TYR A 66 -13.97 2.55 -7.36
C TYR A 66 -12.84 3.55 -7.09
N ARG A 67 -13.13 4.84 -7.27
CA ARG A 67 -12.17 5.90 -6.91
C ARG A 67 -12.08 6.01 -5.39
N PRO A 68 -10.87 5.94 -4.80
CA PRO A 68 -10.70 6.02 -3.35
C PRO A 68 -11.39 7.24 -2.74
N GLU A 69 -11.29 8.41 -3.38
CA GLU A 69 -11.82 9.67 -2.84
C GLU A 69 -13.35 9.65 -2.75
N GLN A 70 -14.01 8.96 -3.68
CA GLN A 70 -15.48 8.82 -3.68
C GLN A 70 -15.94 7.86 -2.59
N VAL A 71 -15.21 6.75 -2.41
CA VAL A 71 -15.49 5.77 -1.36
C VAL A 71 -15.31 6.41 0.02
N ASP A 72 -14.22 7.15 0.22
CA ASP A 72 -13.93 7.83 1.49
C ASP A 72 -15.01 8.84 1.86
N ALA A 73 -15.49 9.64 0.89
CA ALA A 73 -16.58 10.58 1.12
C ALA A 73 -17.87 9.89 1.57
N VAL A 74 -18.22 8.75 0.96
CA VAL A 74 -19.41 7.98 1.32
C VAL A 74 -19.26 7.33 2.70
N ILE A 75 -18.09 6.75 3.00
CA ILE A 75 -17.81 6.13 4.31
C ILE A 75 -17.86 7.18 5.42
N ALA A 76 -17.30 8.38 5.20
CA ALA A 76 -17.33 9.46 6.17
C ALA A 76 -18.77 9.88 6.52
N GLU A 77 -19.60 10.09 5.50
CA GLU A 77 -21.01 10.44 5.68
C GLU A 77 -21.80 9.32 6.39
N LEU A 78 -21.58 8.05 6.02
CA LEU A 78 -22.23 6.91 6.68
C LEU A 78 -21.81 6.78 8.14
N THR A 79 -20.53 6.99 8.44
CA THR A 79 -19.99 6.95 9.81
C THR A 79 -20.63 8.02 10.68
N GLU A 80 -20.78 9.24 10.13
CA GLU A 80 -21.42 10.33 10.83
C GLU A 80 -22.91 10.05 11.10
N ARG A 81 -23.64 9.51 10.12
CA ARG A 81 -25.04 9.09 10.31
C ARG A 81 -25.20 7.97 11.34
N LEU A 82 -24.32 6.98 11.32
CA LEU A 82 -24.32 5.90 12.31
C LEU A 82 -24.06 6.43 13.72
N ARG A 83 -23.12 7.36 13.87
CA ARG A 83 -22.82 8.03 15.14
C ARG A 83 -24.04 8.80 15.66
N GLN A 84 -24.76 9.51 14.79
CA GLN A 84 -25.98 10.22 15.16
C GLN A 84 -27.10 9.26 15.58
N ALA A 85 -27.31 8.15 14.85
CA ALA A 85 -28.32 7.16 15.18
C ALA A 85 -28.06 6.48 16.54
N GLN A 86 -26.82 6.07 16.81
CA GLN A 86 -26.41 5.45 18.09
C GLN A 86 -26.44 6.44 19.26
N GLY A 87 -26.12 7.72 19.00
CA GLY A 87 -26.26 8.80 19.98
C GLY A 87 -27.72 9.10 20.34
N GLY A 88 -28.64 8.98 19.38
CA GLY A 88 -30.07 9.18 19.57
C GLY A 88 -30.75 8.08 20.41
N GLU A 89 -30.38 6.81 20.21
CA GLU A 89 -30.87 5.70 21.03
C GLU A 89 -30.48 5.84 22.51
N SER A 90 -29.29 6.39 22.78
CA SER A 90 -28.80 6.61 24.14
C SER A 90 -29.55 7.72 24.89
N ALA A 91 -30.09 8.71 24.15
CA ALA A 91 -30.91 9.78 24.70
C ALA A 91 -32.36 9.33 24.92
N SER A 92 -32.91 8.52 24.02
CA SER A 92 -34.31 8.06 24.10
C SER A 92 -34.58 7.02 25.20
N LYS A 93 -33.55 6.35 25.74
CA LYS A 93 -33.71 5.33 26.80
C LYS A 93 -33.66 5.91 28.22
N LYS A 94 -33.48 7.23 28.38
CA LYS A 94 -33.35 7.89 29.69
C LYS A 94 -34.66 8.55 30.18
N ASP A 95 -35.72 8.53 29.38
CA ASP A 95 -37.05 9.05 29.71
C ASP A 95 -38.02 7.93 30.13
#